data_AF-A0AAT9M374-F1
#
_entry.id   AF-A0AAT9M374-F1
#
_cell.length_a   1.000
_cell.length_b   1.000
_cell.length_c   1.000
_cell.angle_alpha   90.00
_cell.angle_beta   90.00
_cell.angle_gamma   90.00
#
_symmetry.space_group_name_H-M   'P 1'
#
loop_
_entity.id
_entity.type
_entity.pdbx_description
1 polymer ?
#
loop_
_entity_poly.entity_id
_entity_poly.type
_entity_poly.pdbx_seq_one_letter_code
_entity_poly.pdbx_strand_id
1 'polypeptide(L)'
;MTALLPDGRTPRGLRPNGMVRTTGFAQVGRVPISSGVWPALACLLAALPFGVLWLPLPCAAAGFILWEVWIHYVQPCSRAVNLDSVPASELQPGDWFRPYGGIGPAAQVALTQPAPGDLLHVWLHGGRELTLSPNFRVRRVRLRD
;
A
#
# COMPACT_ATOMS: atom_id res chain seq x y z
N MET A 1 4.84 20.06 -3.82
CA MET A 1 4.14 19.96 -2.52
C MET A 1 4.21 18.52 -2.05
N THR A 2 4.70 18.27 -0.82
CA THR A 2 4.89 16.91 -0.27
C THR A 2 3.57 16.37 0.26
N ALA A 3 3.25 15.11 -0.04
CA ALA A 3 2.06 14.44 0.51
C ALA A 3 2.27 14.18 2.02
N LEU A 4 1.30 14.57 2.84
CA LEU A 4 1.34 14.38 4.30
C LEU A 4 0.25 13.41 4.74
N LEU A 5 0.56 12.62 5.76
CA LEU A 5 -0.40 11.82 6.50
C LEU A 5 -1.34 12.73 7.32
N PRO A 6 -2.51 12.24 7.78
CA PRO A 6 -3.43 13.01 8.62
C PRO A 6 -2.81 13.57 9.92
N ASP A 7 -1.69 13.01 10.38
CA ASP A 7 -0.94 13.44 11.56
C ASP A 7 0.25 14.36 11.22
N GLY A 8 0.35 14.84 9.97
CA GLY A 8 1.38 15.76 9.52
C GLY A 8 2.74 15.13 9.19
N ARG A 9 2.88 13.79 9.31
CA ARG A 9 4.13 13.10 8.96
C ARG A 9 4.19 12.74 7.47
N THR A 10 5.41 12.63 6.94
CA THR A 10 5.63 12.12 5.59
C THR A 10 5.50 10.59 5.60
N PRO A 11 4.71 9.98 4.72
CA PRO A 11 4.59 8.52 4.66
C PRO A 11 5.92 7.87 4.28
N ARG A 12 6.26 6.74 4.93
CA ARG A 12 7.42 5.93 4.55
C ARG A 12 7.24 5.37 3.13
N GLY A 13 8.32 5.41 2.35
CA GLY A 13 8.28 4.87 0.99
C GLY A 13 7.62 5.79 -0.04
N LEU A 14 7.46 7.09 0.27
CA LEU A 14 7.13 8.10 -0.72
C LEU A 14 8.21 8.13 -1.82
N ARG A 15 7.77 8.00 -3.08
CA ARG A 15 8.62 8.00 -4.27
C ARG A 15 8.61 9.38 -4.94
N PRO A 16 9.61 9.70 -5.78
CA PRO A 16 9.66 10.98 -6.50
C PRO A 16 8.43 11.27 -7.37
N ASN A 17 7.69 10.24 -7.79
CA ASN A 17 6.47 10.36 -8.57
C ASN A 17 5.19 10.51 -7.73
N GLY A 18 5.32 10.73 -6.42
CA GLY A 18 4.18 10.94 -5.53
C GLY A 18 3.49 9.70 -4.97
N MET A 19 3.89 8.52 -5.46
CA MET A 19 3.32 7.27 -4.95
C MET A 19 4.03 6.81 -3.68
N VAL A 20 3.25 6.24 -2.76
CA VAL A 20 3.73 5.63 -1.53
C VAL A 20 3.75 4.13 -1.70
N ARG A 21 4.89 3.50 -1.40
CA ARG A 21 4.98 2.03 -1.33
C ARG A 21 4.26 1.55 -0.10
N THR A 22 3.42 0.53 -0.26
CA THR A 22 2.59 0.04 0.84
C THR A 22 2.82 -1.43 1.14
N THR A 23 2.77 -1.78 2.42
CA THR A 23 2.63 -3.16 2.90
C THR A 23 1.16 -3.50 3.11
N GLY A 24 0.87 -4.80 3.18
CA GLY A 24 -0.49 -5.32 3.26
C GLY A 24 -1.04 -5.71 1.89
N PHE A 25 -1.00 -7.00 1.59
CA PHE A 25 -1.43 -7.56 0.29
C PHE A 25 -2.87 -8.08 0.32
N ALA A 26 -3.41 -8.40 1.49
CA ALA A 26 -4.77 -8.89 1.68
C ALA A 26 -5.42 -8.19 2.88
N GLN A 27 -6.75 -8.26 2.96
CA GLN A 27 -7.52 -7.71 4.07
C GLN A 27 -8.68 -8.63 4.41
N VAL A 28 -8.87 -8.92 5.69
CA VAL A 28 -10.05 -9.65 6.21
C VAL A 28 -10.87 -8.65 7.01
N GLY A 29 -12.05 -8.30 6.49
CA GLY A 29 -12.87 -7.21 7.06
C GLY A 29 -12.12 -5.88 7.02
N ARG A 30 -11.74 -5.35 8.19
CA ARG A 30 -10.95 -4.11 8.34
C ARG A 30 -9.49 -4.35 8.74
N VAL A 31 -9.06 -5.62 8.83
CA VAL A 31 -7.72 -6.01 9.29
C VAL A 31 -6.82 -6.27 8.09
N PRO A 32 -5.80 -5.41 7.82
CA PRO A 32 -4.83 -5.67 6.79
C PRO A 32 -3.92 -6.85 7.19
N ILE A 33 -3.76 -7.82 6.30
CA ILE A 33 -2.81 -8.92 6.47
C ILE A 33 -1.44 -8.44 6.00
N SER A 34 -0.49 -8.40 6.93
CA SER A 34 0.89 -8.03 6.65
C SER A 34 1.52 -8.96 5.61
N SER A 35 2.24 -8.39 4.63
CA SER A 35 3.05 -9.20 3.71
C SER A 35 4.23 -9.90 4.39
N GLY A 36 4.55 -9.53 5.64
CA GLY A 36 5.53 -10.24 6.49
C GLY A 36 5.11 -11.66 6.88
N VAL A 37 3.83 -12.01 6.72
CA VAL A 37 3.36 -13.39 6.91
C VAL A 37 4.05 -14.35 5.93
N TRP A 38 4.38 -13.90 4.71
CA TRP A 38 5.00 -14.78 3.71
C TRP A 38 6.44 -15.17 4.06
N PRO A 39 7.35 -14.23 4.41
CA PRO A 39 8.67 -14.59 4.92
C PRO A 39 8.61 -15.42 6.19
N ALA A 40 7.70 -15.11 7.12
CA ALA A 40 7.52 -15.89 8.34
C ALA A 40 7.14 -17.34 8.04
N LEU A 41 6.15 -17.55 7.17
CA LEU A 41 5.70 -18.88 6.76
C LEU A 41 6.80 -19.63 5.99
N ALA A 42 7.52 -18.96 5.09
CA ALA A 42 8.62 -19.56 4.35
C ALA A 42 9.73 -20.07 5.29
N CYS A 43 10.15 -19.26 6.26
CA CYS A 43 11.15 -19.66 7.25
C CYS A 43 10.64 -20.76 8.19
N LEU A 44 9.37 -20.71 8.58
CA LEU A 44 8.72 -21.79 9.35
C LEU A 44 8.80 -23.12 8.60
N LEU A 45 8.38 -23.14 7.33
CA LEU A 45 8.36 -24.35 6.51
C LEU A 45 9.77 -24.88 6.23
N ALA A 46 10.73 -23.97 6.02
CA ALA A 46 12.14 -24.34 5.84
C ALA A 46 12.76 -25.01 7.07
N ALA A 47 12.20 -24.79 8.27
CA ALA A 47 12.68 -25.39 9.52
C ALA A 47 12.11 -26.79 9.80
N LEU A 48 11.05 -27.23 9.11
CA LEU A 48 10.41 -28.52 9.34
C LEU A 48 11.34 -29.74 9.10
N PRO A 49 12.20 -29.78 8.05
CA PRO A 49 13.04 -30.94 7.77
C PRO A 49 14.08 -31.27 8.86
N PHE A 50 14.35 -30.34 9.79
CA PHE A 50 15.34 -30.55 10.85
C PHE A 50 14.83 -31.44 11.99
N GLY A 51 13.53 -31.73 12.07
CA GLY A 51 12.96 -32.61 13.10
C GLY A 51 13.03 -32.05 14.53
N VAL A 52 13.41 -30.78 14.69
CA VAL A 52 13.51 -30.10 15.99
C VAL A 52 12.20 -29.37 16.26
N LEU A 53 11.38 -29.87 17.19
CA LEU A 53 10.02 -29.39 17.43
C LEU A 53 9.93 -27.88 17.73
N TRP A 54 10.93 -27.31 18.41
CA TRP A 54 10.91 -25.90 18.80
C TRP A 54 11.46 -24.94 17.73
N LEU A 55 12.19 -25.45 16.72
CA LEU A 55 12.90 -24.63 15.72
C LEU A 55 12.00 -23.84 14.74
N PRO A 56 10.81 -24.33 14.33
CA PRO A 56 9.98 -23.60 13.38
C PRO A 56 9.51 -22.22 13.86
N LEU A 57 9.24 -22.07 15.16
CA LEU A 57 8.81 -20.80 15.75
C LEU A 57 9.86 -19.68 15.69
N PRO A 58 11.11 -19.85 16.18
CA PRO A 58 12.14 -18.84 16.05
C PRO A 58 12.52 -18.57 14.60
N CYS A 59 12.48 -19.58 13.71
CA CYS A 59 12.68 -19.35 12.27
C CYS A 59 11.58 -18.45 11.67
N ALA A 60 10.31 -18.69 12.02
CA ALA A 60 9.20 -17.82 11.59
C ALA A 60 9.39 -16.38 12.09
N ALA A 61 9.77 -16.22 13.36
CA ALA A 61 10.04 -14.92 13.95
C ALA A 61 11.21 -14.21 13.24
N ALA A 62 12.30 -14.93 12.95
CA ALA A 62 13.43 -14.39 12.21
C ALA A 62 13.04 -13.92 10.79
N GLY A 63 12.22 -14.70 10.08
CA GLY A 63 11.70 -14.32 8.77
C GLY A 63 10.85 -13.04 8.83
N PHE A 64 9.99 -12.92 9.84
CA PHE A 64 9.19 -11.71 10.05
C PHE A 64 10.06 -10.49 10.41
N ILE A 65 11.03 -10.64 11.31
CA ILE A 65 11.95 -9.57 11.72
C ILE A 65 12.76 -9.10 10.52
N LEU A 66 13.30 -10.03 9.72
CA LEU A 66 14.04 -9.69 8.50
C LEU A 66 13.18 -8.87 7.53
N TRP A 67 11.90 -9.25 7.38
CA TRP A 67 10.96 -8.49 6.58
C TRP A 67 10.68 -7.09 7.15
N GLU A 68 10.44 -6.97 8.46
CA GLU A 68 10.24 -5.67 9.14
C GLU A 68 11.45 -4.75 8.94
N VAL A 69 12.67 -5.26 9.11
CA VAL A 69 13.92 -4.51 8.85
C VAL A 69 13.99 -4.08 7.38
N TRP A 70 13.66 -4.97 6.45
CA TRP A 70 13.67 -4.66 5.02
C TRP A 70 12.72 -3.50 4.68
N ILE A 71 11.47 -3.54 5.16
CA ILE A 71 10.46 -2.52 4.86
C ILE A 71 10.66 -1.20 5.63
N HIS A 72 11.52 -1.17 6.65
CA HIS A 72 11.85 0.04 7.39
C HIS A 72 13.10 0.73 6.85
N TYR A 73 14.13 -0.04 6.51
CA TYR A 73 15.45 0.51 6.21
C TYR A 73 15.89 0.36 4.75
N VAL A 74 15.58 -0.76 4.09
CA VAL A 74 16.09 -1.04 2.74
C VAL A 74 15.11 -0.55 1.68
N GLN A 75 13.84 -0.82 1.90
CA GLN A 75 12.75 -0.54 0.98
C GLN A 75 11.57 0.03 1.79
N PRO A 76 11.68 1.27 2.31
CA PRO A 76 10.67 1.90 3.14
C PRO A 76 9.26 1.76 2.57
N CYS A 77 8.31 1.33 3.41
CA CYS A 77 6.90 1.20 3.05
C CYS A 77 6.00 1.63 4.23
N SER A 78 4.85 2.23 3.92
CA SER A 78 3.75 2.48 4.87
C SER A 78 2.74 1.33 4.84
N ARG A 79 1.92 1.17 5.87
CA ARG A 79 0.75 0.26 5.82
C ARG A 79 -0.41 0.97 5.14
N ALA A 80 -1.18 0.25 4.33
CA ALA A 80 -2.40 0.76 3.72
C ALA A 80 -3.61 -0.11 4.08
N VAL A 81 -4.67 0.52 4.58
CA VAL A 81 -5.95 -0.14 4.87
C VAL A 81 -6.93 0.22 3.77
N ASN A 82 -7.45 -0.78 3.05
CA ASN A 82 -8.50 -0.56 2.07
C ASN A 82 -9.79 -0.18 2.79
N LEU A 83 -10.42 0.92 2.34
CA LEU A 83 -11.68 1.41 2.89
C LEU A 83 -12.84 0.87 2.05
N ASP A 84 -13.16 1.56 0.98
CA ASP A 84 -14.27 1.27 0.08
C ASP A 84 -13.81 1.31 -1.39
N SER A 85 -14.69 0.84 -2.28
CA SER A 85 -14.46 0.90 -3.72
C SER A 85 -15.41 1.92 -4.33
N VAL A 86 -14.84 3.00 -4.85
CA VAL A 86 -15.57 4.11 -5.45
C VAL A 86 -15.21 4.23 -6.94
N PRO A 87 -16.10 4.73 -7.79
CA PRO A 87 -15.71 5.16 -9.13
C PRO A 87 -14.67 6.28 -9.05
N ALA A 88 -13.77 6.36 -10.03
CA ALA A 88 -12.72 7.38 -10.07
C ALA A 88 -13.29 8.81 -10.05
N SER A 89 -14.49 9.02 -10.58
CA SER A 89 -15.20 10.31 -10.56
C SER A 89 -15.56 10.82 -9.16
N GLU A 90 -15.61 9.95 -8.16
CA GLU A 90 -15.91 10.32 -6.77
C GLU A 90 -14.65 10.67 -5.97
N LEU A 91 -13.46 10.55 -6.56
CA LEU A 91 -12.21 10.94 -5.91
C LEU A 91 -12.17 12.45 -5.65
N GLN A 92 -11.85 12.83 -4.43
CA GLN A 92 -11.71 14.23 -4.04
C GLN A 92 -10.23 14.60 -3.81
N PRO A 93 -9.83 15.86 -4.02
CA PRO A 93 -8.53 16.35 -3.58
C PRO A 93 -8.26 16.00 -2.11
N GLY A 94 -7.08 15.45 -1.84
CA GLY A 94 -6.67 14.95 -0.52
C GLY A 94 -6.93 13.46 -0.29
N ASP A 95 -7.78 12.80 -1.09
CA ASP A 95 -8.05 11.37 -0.96
C ASP A 95 -6.81 10.54 -1.28
N TRP A 96 -6.60 9.49 -0.47
CA TRP A 96 -5.62 8.45 -0.74
C TRP A 96 -6.29 7.27 -1.43
N PHE A 97 -5.74 6.81 -2.55
CA PHE A 97 -6.30 5.68 -3.30
C PHE A 97 -5.22 4.79 -3.93
N ARG A 98 -5.62 3.58 -4.33
CA ARG A 98 -4.79 2.66 -5.14
C ARG A 98 -5.19 2.76 -6.61
N PRO A 99 -4.30 3.26 -7.50
CA PRO A 99 -4.61 3.45 -8.91
C PRO A 99 -4.68 2.14 -9.71
N TYR A 100 -4.06 1.06 -9.22
CA TYR A 100 -3.95 -0.22 -9.92
C TYR A 100 -4.78 -1.35 -9.29
N GLY A 101 -5.84 -1.00 -8.54
CA GLY A 101 -6.78 -1.95 -7.96
C GLY A 101 -6.57 -2.18 -6.45
N GLY A 102 -6.83 -3.42 -6.00
CA GLY A 102 -6.89 -3.75 -4.56
C GLY A 102 -5.55 -3.88 -3.85
N ILE A 103 -4.44 -3.94 -4.59
CA ILE A 103 -3.07 -4.18 -4.12
C ILE A 103 -2.12 -3.20 -4.83
N GLY A 104 -1.03 -2.83 -4.17
CA GLY A 104 0.03 -2.01 -4.76
C GLY A 104 0.14 -0.62 -4.13
N PRO A 105 0.88 0.30 -4.78
CA PRO A 105 1.17 1.61 -4.21
C PRO A 105 -0.10 2.44 -4.01
N ALA A 106 -0.06 3.35 -3.05
CA ALA A 106 -1.09 4.35 -2.84
C ALA A 106 -0.63 5.71 -3.37
N ALA A 107 -1.57 6.55 -3.78
CA ALA A 107 -1.30 7.93 -4.17
C ALA A 107 -2.36 8.86 -3.58
N GLN A 108 -1.97 10.12 -3.38
CA GLN A 108 -2.90 11.16 -2.94
C GLN A 108 -3.34 12.00 -4.13
N VAL A 109 -4.64 12.21 -4.25
CA VAL A 109 -5.26 13.07 -5.28
C VAL A 109 -4.92 14.53 -4.97
N ALA A 110 -4.30 15.22 -5.91
CA ALA A 110 -4.11 16.68 -5.84
C ALA A 110 -5.27 17.42 -6.52
N LEU A 111 -5.69 16.93 -7.69
CA LEU A 111 -6.76 17.53 -8.48
C LEU A 111 -7.39 16.49 -9.39
N THR A 112 -8.68 16.67 -9.69
CA THR A 112 -9.40 15.91 -10.71
C THR A 112 -10.06 16.87 -11.70
N GLN A 113 -9.93 16.62 -13.00
CA GLN A 113 -10.63 17.37 -14.04
C GLN A 113 -11.17 16.44 -15.12
N PRO A 114 -12.31 16.79 -15.74
CA PRO A 114 -12.77 16.13 -16.96
C PRO A 114 -11.74 16.24 -18.08
N ALA A 115 -11.55 15.16 -18.84
CA ALA A 115 -10.72 15.10 -20.03
C ALA A 115 -11.57 14.70 -21.26
N PRO A 116 -11.09 14.98 -22.49
CA PRO A 116 -11.79 14.58 -23.70
C PRO A 116 -12.08 13.08 -23.75
N GLY A 117 -13.22 12.71 -24.34
CA GLY A 117 -13.62 11.32 -24.51
C GLY A 117 -14.23 10.67 -23.27
N ASP A 118 -14.90 11.46 -22.42
CA ASP A 118 -15.51 10.99 -21.16
C ASP A 118 -14.49 10.32 -20.23
N LEU A 119 -13.29 10.90 -20.17
CA LEU A 119 -12.21 10.46 -19.29
C LEU A 119 -12.05 11.43 -18.12
N LEU A 120 -11.45 10.94 -17.05
CA LEU A 120 -11.08 11.73 -15.89
C LEU A 120 -9.57 11.83 -15.82
N HIS A 121 -9.05 13.05 -15.80
CA HIS A 121 -7.66 13.32 -15.51
C HIS A 121 -7.47 13.55 -14.01
N VAL A 122 -6.56 12.81 -13.41
CA VAL A 122 -6.25 12.83 -11.97
C VAL A 122 -4.78 13.20 -11.79
N TRP A 123 -4.54 14.37 -11.21
CA TRP A 123 -3.21 14.79 -10.79
C TRP A 123 -2.93 14.27 -9.40
N LEU A 124 -1.74 13.70 -9.21
CA LEU A 124 -1.28 13.17 -7.93
C LEU A 124 -0.35 14.17 -7.25
N HIS A 125 -0.41 14.20 -5.91
CA HIS A 125 0.63 14.88 -5.14
C HIS A 125 1.98 14.22 -5.42
N GLY A 126 2.89 14.95 -6.09
CA GLY A 126 4.16 14.44 -6.61
C GLY A 126 4.30 14.53 -8.14
N GLY A 127 3.33 15.13 -8.82
CA GLY A 127 3.46 15.58 -10.22
C GLY A 127 3.16 14.51 -11.27
N ARG A 128 2.76 13.31 -10.84
CA ARG A 128 2.30 12.27 -11.76
C ARG A 128 0.84 12.49 -12.13
N GLU A 129 0.53 12.22 -13.38
CA GLU A 129 -0.80 12.30 -13.97
C GLU A 129 -1.33 10.90 -14.31
N LEU A 130 -2.63 10.71 -14.11
CA LEU A 130 -3.35 9.50 -14.49
C LEU A 130 -4.61 9.87 -15.26
N THR A 131 -4.85 9.18 -16.37
CA THR A 131 -6.13 9.25 -17.07
C THR A 131 -6.89 7.96 -16.81
N LEU A 132 -8.08 8.08 -16.21
CA LEU A 132 -8.92 6.94 -15.84
C LEU A 132 -10.31 7.11 -16.47
N SER A 133 -11.01 6.01 -16.70
CA SER A 133 -12.46 6.10 -16.93
C SER A 133 -13.13 6.60 -15.64
N PRO A 134 -14.12 7.51 -15.72
CA PRO A 134 -14.86 8.00 -14.55
C PRO A 134 -15.46 6.86 -13.72
N ASN A 135 -15.91 5.79 -14.38
CA ASN A 135 -16.51 4.61 -13.75
C ASN A 135 -15.48 3.54 -13.33
N PHE A 136 -14.19 3.75 -13.60
CA PHE A 136 -13.14 2.83 -13.18
C PHE A 136 -13.13 2.73 -11.64
N ARG A 137 -13.28 1.51 -11.13
CA ARG A 137 -13.34 1.27 -9.69
C ARG A 137 -11.94 1.35 -9.08
N VAL A 138 -11.73 2.37 -8.28
CA VAL A 138 -10.53 2.54 -7.46
C VAL A 138 -10.82 2.13 -6.01
N ARG A 139 -9.76 1.84 -5.25
CA ARG A 139 -9.85 1.58 -3.82
C ARG A 139 -9.33 2.78 -3.05
N ARG A 140 -10.18 3.43 -2.26
CA ARG A 140 -9.71 4.40 -1.27
C ARG A 140 -8.99 3.67 -0.15
N VAL A 141 -7.92 4.27 0.34
CA VAL A 141 -7.08 3.68 1.37
C VAL A 141 -6.80 4.69 2.47
N ARG A 142 -6.58 4.19 3.68
CA ARG A 142 -5.97 4.96 4.76
C ARG A 142 -4.55 4.49 4.95
N LEU A 143 -3.58 5.39 4.76
CA LEU A 143 -2.20 5.12 5.13
C LEU A 143 -2.03 5.13 6.65
N ARG A 144 -1.18 4.25 7.15
CA ARG A 144 -0.75 4.14 8.54
C ARG A 144 0.74 3.83 8.56
N ASP A 145 1.46 4.37 9.53
CA ASP A 145 2.87 4.05 9.76
C ASP A 145 3.07 3.19 11.00
#